data_AF-A0A9D1JY27-F1
#
_entry.id   AF-A0A9D1JY27-F1
#
_cell.length_a   1.000
_cell.length_b   1.000
_cell.length_c   1.000
_cell.angle_alpha   90.00
_cell.angle_beta   90.00
_cell.angle_gamma   90.00
#
_symmetry.space_group_name_H-M   'P 1'
#
loop_
_entity.id
_entity.type
_entity.pdbx_description
1 polymer ?
#
loop_
_entity_poly.entity_id
_entity_poly.type
_entity_poly.pdbx_seq_one_letter_code
_entity_poly.pdbx_strand_id
1 'polypeptide(L)'
;MKIQNVGVRPYFYNSKKSKNVGNAVKENKMYGQFASDKVSFGSINKSMCYSRICNPAQEAIEKEEYRQKLLSAYFSKVYDKSGNPVVCPDGEVKTELDKSIVDKLDKSNFEFELPMGQGVFRGPIKQAIINFMVSDDRLPDGFCGVLHGTSKENLASILSHGPNLRNARNTAFGPGMYFALCEADAQDYSPAKLKADVVRAEHANGQRGKFVRLNECFYNKITTPEVYNALDKILDIEPEPTEYDPLRPSYIPTVKYEIPTRVLDEYCRNIINNDLGIDVAYATAPYHNTCLVVFNPDSIVNMSDYSQDEDDFLKKAFSSFPLW
;
A
#
# COMPACT_ATOMS: atom_id res chain seq x y z
N MET A 1 44.97 13.05 5.74
CA MET A 1 44.31 14.28 5.26
C MET A 1 43.04 13.85 4.51
N LYS A 2 41.93 14.56 4.74
CA LYS A 2 40.52 14.16 4.53
C LYS A 2 40.19 13.59 3.13
N ILE A 3 39.35 12.56 3.09
CA ILE A 3 38.43 12.31 1.97
C ILE A 3 37.01 12.48 2.53
N GLN A 4 36.30 13.45 1.96
CA GLN A 4 34.91 13.78 2.24
C GLN A 4 34.00 12.76 1.55
N ASN A 5 33.12 12.11 2.30
CA ASN A 5 31.95 11.44 1.74
C ASN A 5 30.86 12.49 1.51
N VAL A 6 30.69 12.89 0.25
CA VAL A 6 29.53 13.66 -0.22
C VAL A 6 28.48 12.66 -0.68
N GLY A 7 27.29 12.74 -0.09
CA GLY A 7 26.20 11.81 -0.31
C GLY A 7 25.66 11.82 -1.75
N VAL A 8 25.16 10.65 -2.16
CA VAL A 8 24.34 10.49 -3.37
C VAL A 8 22.91 10.27 -2.91
N ARG A 9 22.06 11.28 -3.11
CA ARG A 9 20.60 11.14 -3.08
C ARG A 9 20.13 10.69 -4.46
N PRO A 10 19.24 9.70 -4.59
CA PRO A 10 18.58 9.42 -5.86
C PRO A 10 17.60 10.54 -6.21
N TYR A 11 17.75 11.11 -7.41
CA TYR A 11 16.84 12.08 -8.00
C TYR A 11 15.56 11.37 -8.48
N PHE A 12 14.39 11.79 -8.00
CA PHE A 12 13.11 11.51 -8.66
C PHE A 12 12.94 12.47 -9.84
N TYR A 13 12.76 11.91 -11.03
CA TYR A 13 12.51 12.65 -12.25
C TYR A 13 11.07 13.18 -12.22
N ASN A 14 10.93 14.51 -12.31
CA ASN A 14 9.67 15.23 -12.28
C ASN A 14 9.30 15.60 -13.72
N SER A 15 8.40 14.84 -14.37
CA SER A 15 7.96 15.14 -15.75
C SER A 15 6.65 15.95 -15.75
N LYS A 16 6.73 17.24 -15.44
CA LYS A 16 5.73 18.21 -15.94
C LYS A 16 6.21 18.78 -17.27
N LYS A 17 5.35 18.67 -18.28
CA LYS A 17 5.39 19.23 -19.65
C LYS A 17 6.00 18.31 -20.74
N SER A 18 5.12 17.56 -21.39
CA SER A 18 5.19 17.35 -22.84
C SER A 18 3.77 17.20 -23.37
N LYS A 19 3.29 18.26 -24.04
CA LYS A 19 2.09 18.22 -24.88
C LYS A 19 2.47 17.47 -26.16
N ASN A 20 1.54 16.64 -26.66
CA ASN A 20 1.58 15.82 -27.88
C ASN A 20 2.00 14.35 -27.65
N VAL A 21 1.04 13.54 -27.21
CA VAL A 21 1.05 12.09 -27.43
C VAL A 21 -0.17 11.75 -28.29
N GLY A 22 -0.08 12.10 -29.57
CA GLY A 22 -0.88 11.52 -30.64
C GLY A 22 0.12 10.86 -31.59
N ASN A 23 -0.03 9.55 -31.82
CA ASN A 23 0.76 8.71 -32.72
C ASN A 23 2.13 8.22 -32.23
N ALA A 24 2.13 7.34 -31.22
CA ALA A 24 3.21 6.37 -31.01
C ALA A 24 2.66 4.99 -30.61
N VAL A 25 1.63 4.53 -31.32
CA VAL A 25 1.22 3.11 -31.34
C VAL A 25 1.12 2.72 -32.80
N LYS A 26 2.28 2.45 -33.42
CA LYS A 26 2.47 1.69 -34.67
C LYS A 26 3.95 1.77 -35.03
N GLU A 27 4.75 0.87 -34.45
CA GLU A 27 5.95 0.28 -35.05
C GLU A 27 6.59 -0.71 -34.07
N ASN A 28 5.85 -1.78 -33.77
CA ASN A 28 6.47 -3.05 -33.37
C ASN A 28 6.93 -3.73 -34.66
N LYS A 29 8.20 -3.59 -35.05
CA LYS A 29 8.86 -4.48 -36.01
C LYS A 29 10.39 -4.39 -35.90
N MET A 30 10.96 -5.54 -35.55
CA MET A 30 12.30 -6.02 -35.92
C MET A 30 13.53 -5.26 -35.43
N TYR A 31 14.21 -5.84 -34.43
CA TYR A 31 15.67 -5.99 -34.50
C TYR A 31 16.06 -7.44 -34.21
N GLY A 32 16.01 -8.24 -35.27
CA GLY A 32 16.62 -9.55 -35.37
C GLY A 32 17.24 -9.66 -36.76
N GLN A 33 18.44 -9.10 -36.95
CA GLN A 33 19.32 -9.38 -38.08
C GLN A 33 20.67 -8.67 -37.85
N PHE A 34 21.65 -9.40 -37.33
CA PHE A 34 23.05 -9.08 -37.57
C PHE A 34 23.57 -10.09 -38.58
N ALA A 35 23.76 -9.64 -39.82
CA ALA A 35 24.54 -10.35 -40.82
C ALA A 35 25.50 -9.36 -41.48
N SER A 36 26.78 -9.74 -41.40
CA SER A 36 27.94 -9.33 -42.20
C SER A 36 28.22 -7.83 -42.38
N ASP A 37 29.27 -7.35 -41.72
CA ASP A 37 30.51 -7.10 -42.45
C ASP A 37 31.73 -7.00 -41.53
N LYS A 38 32.88 -7.34 -42.11
CA LYS A 38 34.17 -7.69 -41.51
C LYS A 38 34.65 -6.74 -40.41
N VAL A 39 34.63 -7.21 -39.16
CA VAL A 39 35.51 -6.71 -38.09
C VAL A 39 36.23 -7.92 -37.50
N SER A 40 37.56 -7.85 -37.44
CA SER A 40 38.44 -8.91 -36.97
C SER A 40 38.07 -9.36 -35.56
N PHE A 41 37.72 -10.63 -35.40
CA PHE A 41 37.59 -11.28 -34.10
C PHE A 41 38.98 -11.40 -33.47
N GLY A 42 39.37 -10.40 -32.68
CA GLY A 42 40.28 -10.61 -31.57
C GLY A 42 39.52 -11.43 -30.54
N SER A 43 39.92 -12.70 -30.37
CA SER A 43 39.55 -13.65 -29.31
C SER A 43 38.63 -13.09 -28.20
N ILE A 44 37.33 -13.04 -28.47
CA ILE A 44 36.32 -12.90 -27.41
C ILE A 44 36.20 -14.29 -26.79
N ASN A 45 36.67 -14.39 -25.56
CA ASN A 45 36.49 -15.55 -24.69
C ASN A 45 35.00 -15.97 -24.72
N LYS A 46 34.72 -17.21 -25.12
CA LYS A 46 33.37 -17.80 -25.17
C LYS A 46 32.69 -17.96 -23.80
N SER A 47 33.16 -17.28 -22.75
CA SER A 47 32.69 -17.47 -21.36
C SER A 47 31.75 -16.39 -20.83
N MET A 48 31.33 -15.40 -21.62
CA MET A 48 30.44 -14.32 -21.12
C MET A 48 29.31 -13.93 -22.07
N CYS A 49 28.54 -14.93 -22.53
CA CYS A 49 27.19 -14.71 -23.05
C CYS A 49 26.18 -15.49 -22.19
N TYR A 50 26.08 -15.12 -20.90
CA TYR A 50 24.90 -15.43 -20.09
C TYR A 50 24.00 -14.20 -20.04
N SER A 51 23.52 -13.75 -21.20
CA SER A 51 22.24 -13.05 -21.18
C SER A 51 21.20 -14.14 -20.98
N ARG A 52 20.68 -14.30 -19.75
CA ARG A 52 19.32 -14.81 -19.63
C ARG A 52 18.49 -13.88 -20.51
N ILE A 53 18.01 -14.37 -21.64
CA ILE A 53 16.81 -13.82 -22.24
C ILE A 53 15.73 -14.16 -21.21
N CYS A 54 15.64 -13.35 -20.14
CA CYS A 54 14.58 -13.49 -19.16
C CYS A 54 13.29 -13.28 -19.94
N ASN A 55 12.55 -14.36 -20.18
CA ASN A 55 11.20 -14.25 -20.67
C ASN A 55 10.41 -13.51 -19.58
N PRO A 56 9.90 -12.29 -19.82
CA PRO A 56 9.25 -11.51 -18.78
C PRO A 56 8.06 -12.24 -18.14
N ALA A 57 7.39 -13.11 -18.90
CA ALA A 57 6.31 -13.94 -18.38
C ALA A 57 6.82 -14.99 -17.37
N GLN A 58 7.97 -15.61 -17.66
CA GLN A 58 8.60 -16.57 -16.75
C GLN A 58 9.09 -15.88 -15.47
N GLU A 59 9.72 -14.71 -15.60
CA GLU A 59 10.17 -13.93 -14.45
C GLU A 59 9.01 -13.48 -13.56
N ALA A 60 7.85 -13.14 -14.15
CA ALA A 60 6.64 -12.81 -13.41
C ALA A 60 6.08 -14.02 -12.63
N ILE A 61 6.07 -15.21 -13.24
CA ILE A 61 5.63 -16.45 -12.59
C ILE A 61 6.56 -16.78 -11.41
N GLU A 62 7.87 -16.79 -11.64
CA GLU A 62 8.85 -17.11 -10.59
C GLU A 62 8.81 -16.09 -9.44
N LYS A 63 8.62 -14.80 -9.76
CA LYS A 63 8.43 -13.76 -8.75
C LYS A 63 7.22 -14.06 -7.88
N GLU A 64 6.10 -14.42 -8.49
CA GLU A 64 4.86 -14.71 -7.75
C GLU A 64 5.00 -15.99 -6.92
N GLU A 65 5.59 -17.05 -7.46
CA GLU A 65 5.88 -18.28 -6.71
C GLU A 65 6.77 -18.02 -5.50
N TYR A 66 7.83 -17.22 -5.67
CA TYR A 66 8.74 -16.84 -4.60
C TYR A 66 8.03 -16.00 -3.52
N ARG A 67 7.19 -15.04 -3.95
CA ARG A 67 6.35 -14.24 -3.05
C ARG A 67 5.38 -15.10 -2.26
N GLN A 68 4.65 -16.00 -2.91
CA GLN A 68 3.68 -16.90 -2.26
C GLN A 68 4.37 -17.84 -1.26
N LYS A 69 5.55 -18.36 -1.60
CA LYS A 69 6.37 -19.15 -0.67
C LYS A 69 6.67 -18.38 0.61
N LEU A 70 7.14 -17.13 0.50
CA LEU A 70 7.44 -16.31 1.67
C LEU A 70 6.19 -15.95 2.46
N LEU A 71 5.10 -15.57 1.80
CA LEU A 71 3.83 -15.26 2.48
C LEU A 71 3.32 -16.47 3.28
N SER A 72 3.41 -17.68 2.71
CA SER A 72 2.97 -18.91 3.40
C SER A 72 3.76 -19.23 4.68
N ALA A 73 4.95 -18.66 4.85
CA ALA A 73 5.78 -18.86 6.04
C ALA A 73 5.37 -17.97 7.21
N TYR A 74 4.70 -16.84 6.93
CA TYR A 74 4.34 -15.83 7.94
C TYR A 74 2.84 -15.62 8.07
N PHE A 75 2.05 -16.11 7.13
CA PHE A 75 0.60 -15.98 7.12
C PHE A 75 -0.07 -17.35 7.06
N SER A 76 -1.01 -17.56 7.96
CA SER A 76 -1.84 -18.77 8.04
C SER A 76 -3.18 -18.55 7.35
N LYS A 77 -3.73 -19.59 6.70
CA LYS A 77 -5.09 -19.55 6.16
C LYS A 77 -6.11 -19.55 7.29
N VAL A 78 -7.15 -18.74 7.15
CA VAL A 78 -8.27 -18.69 8.10
C VAL A 78 -9.31 -19.72 7.67
N TYR A 79 -9.83 -20.49 8.63
CA TYR A 79 -10.87 -21.49 8.41
C TYR A 79 -12.13 -21.14 9.20
N ASP A 80 -13.30 -21.44 8.63
CA ASP A 80 -14.58 -21.34 9.30
C ASP A 80 -14.76 -22.45 10.37
N LYS A 81 -15.86 -22.39 11.13
CA LYS A 81 -16.18 -23.40 12.16
C LYS A 81 -16.37 -24.81 11.60
N SER A 82 -16.58 -24.94 10.29
CA SER A 82 -16.77 -26.19 9.57
C SER A 82 -15.47 -26.73 8.96
N GLY A 83 -14.35 -25.99 9.10
CA GLY A 83 -13.05 -26.35 8.55
C GLY A 83 -12.84 -25.95 7.08
N ASN A 84 -13.70 -25.13 6.49
CA ASN A 84 -13.51 -24.62 5.13
C ASN A 84 -12.68 -23.33 5.15
N PRO A 85 -11.78 -23.09 4.18
CA PRO A 85 -11.08 -21.82 4.06
C PRO A 85 -12.08 -20.67 3.95
N VAL A 86 -11.90 -19.62 4.74
CA VAL A 86 -12.66 -18.38 4.59
C VAL A 86 -12.18 -17.69 3.33
N VAL A 87 -13.11 -17.32 2.45
CA VAL A 87 -12.82 -16.65 1.17
C VAL A 87 -13.32 -15.21 1.26
N CYS A 88 -12.44 -14.26 0.93
CA CYS A 88 -12.77 -12.85 0.79
C CYS A 88 -13.72 -12.65 -0.41
N PRO A 89 -14.49 -11.56 -0.49
CA PRO A 89 -15.45 -11.40 -1.58
C PRO A 89 -14.79 -11.32 -2.97
N ASP A 90 -13.51 -10.95 -3.05
CA ASP A 90 -12.70 -10.97 -4.28
C ASP A 90 -12.23 -12.38 -4.70
N GLY A 91 -12.64 -13.43 -3.98
CA GLY A 91 -12.32 -14.82 -4.26
C GLY A 91 -11.00 -15.30 -3.68
N GLU A 92 -10.23 -14.44 -3.01
CA GLU A 92 -8.98 -14.85 -2.36
C GLU A 92 -9.22 -15.55 -1.03
N VAL A 93 -8.37 -16.52 -0.68
CA VAL A 93 -8.40 -17.12 0.65
C VAL A 93 -7.94 -16.09 1.69
N LYS A 94 -8.74 -15.93 2.74
CA LYS A 94 -8.40 -15.11 3.90
C LYS A 94 -7.23 -15.75 4.63
N THR A 95 -6.28 -14.92 5.01
CA THR A 95 -5.06 -15.25 5.73
C THR A 95 -4.87 -14.26 6.85
N GLU A 96 -4.18 -14.69 7.90
CA GLU A 96 -3.84 -13.90 9.08
C GLU A 96 -2.37 -14.08 9.41
N LEU A 97 -1.78 -13.06 10.05
CA LEU A 97 -0.38 -13.13 10.48
C LEU A 97 -0.20 -14.23 11.54
N ASP A 98 0.87 -15.03 11.39
CA ASP A 98 1.17 -16.12 12.31
C ASP A 98 1.37 -15.60 13.74
N LYS A 99 0.73 -16.27 14.71
CA LYS A 99 0.75 -15.86 16.11
C LYS A 99 2.16 -15.79 16.69
N SER A 100 3.09 -16.64 16.26
CA SER A 100 4.47 -16.59 16.73
C SER A 100 5.20 -15.33 16.28
N ILE A 101 4.85 -14.75 15.13
CA ILE A 101 5.37 -13.48 14.63
C ILE A 101 4.77 -12.32 15.42
N VAL A 102 3.46 -12.35 15.66
CA VAL A 102 2.76 -11.39 16.53
C VAL A 102 3.40 -11.36 17.93
N ASP A 103 3.56 -12.52 18.57
CA ASP A 103 4.14 -12.66 19.90
C ASP A 103 5.59 -12.11 19.99
N LYS A 104 6.37 -12.24 18.91
CA LYS A 104 7.73 -11.67 18.83
C LYS A 104 7.70 -10.15 18.70
N LEU A 105 6.76 -9.61 17.92
CA LEU A 105 6.60 -8.17 17.75
C LEU A 105 6.08 -7.49 19.02
N ASP A 106 5.14 -8.12 19.73
CA ASP A 106 4.59 -7.62 21.00
C ASP A 106 5.65 -7.53 22.10
N LYS A 107 6.64 -8.43 22.09
CA LYS A 107 7.74 -8.46 23.07
C LYS A 107 8.91 -7.54 22.70
N SER A 108 8.92 -7.03 21.47
CA SER A 108 9.98 -6.16 20.97
C SER A 108 9.77 -4.71 21.42
N ASN A 109 10.86 -4.05 21.80
CA ASN A 109 10.88 -2.62 22.08
C ASN A 109 11.68 -1.88 21.01
N PHE A 110 11.16 -0.72 20.62
CA PHE A 110 11.72 0.12 19.58
C PHE A 110 11.76 1.56 20.07
N GLU A 111 12.61 2.36 19.45
CA GLU A 111 12.68 3.79 19.68
C GLU A 111 11.81 4.57 18.65
N PHE A 112 10.94 5.46 19.14
CA PHE A 112 10.05 6.28 18.32
C PHE A 112 10.12 7.74 18.74
N GLU A 113 10.22 8.64 17.78
CA GLU A 113 9.99 10.07 18.02
C GLU A 113 8.49 10.33 18.25
N LEU A 114 8.15 10.90 19.40
CA LEU A 114 6.78 11.28 19.71
C LEU A 114 6.36 12.54 18.93
N PRO A 115 5.05 12.71 18.67
CA PRO A 115 4.53 13.89 17.98
C PRO A 115 4.96 15.20 18.60
N MET A 116 5.01 16.26 17.78
CA MET A 116 5.12 17.65 18.23
C MET A 116 6.33 17.92 19.12
N GLY A 117 7.42 17.17 18.91
CA GLY A 117 8.67 17.33 19.68
C GLY A 117 8.57 16.90 21.13
N GLN A 118 7.60 16.05 21.49
CA GLN A 118 7.41 15.53 22.85
C GLN A 118 8.53 14.59 23.34
N GLY A 119 9.55 14.36 22.52
CA GLY A 119 10.73 13.56 22.85
C GLY A 119 10.69 12.18 22.21
N VAL A 120 11.29 11.21 22.89
CA VAL A 120 11.49 9.84 22.38
C VAL A 120 10.79 8.86 23.30
N PHE A 121 9.99 7.97 22.72
CA PHE A 121 9.37 6.84 23.39
C PHE A 121 10.13 5.55 23.06
N ARG A 122 10.41 4.74 24.09
CA ARG A 122 10.98 3.40 23.93
C ARG A 122 9.98 2.36 24.41
N GLY A 123 9.49 1.51 23.50
CA GLY A 123 8.50 0.50 23.85
C GLY A 123 7.92 -0.23 22.63
N PRO A 124 6.82 -0.97 22.81
CA PRO A 124 6.20 -1.73 21.73
C PRO A 124 5.46 -0.81 20.75
N ILE A 125 5.35 -1.25 19.49
CA ILE A 125 4.66 -0.54 18.40
C ILE A 125 3.23 -0.17 18.80
N LYS A 126 2.50 -1.07 19.46
CA LYS A 126 1.12 -0.81 19.93
C LYS A 126 1.02 0.44 20.81
N GLN A 127 1.94 0.59 21.76
CA GLN A 127 1.95 1.77 22.63
C GLN A 127 2.38 3.03 21.87
N ALA A 128 3.30 2.90 20.91
CA ALA A 128 3.65 4.01 20.04
C ALA A 128 2.42 4.51 19.26
N ILE A 129 1.68 3.61 18.61
CA ILE A 129 0.42 3.90 17.91
C ILE A 129 -0.57 4.64 18.82
N ILE A 130 -0.75 4.18 20.07
CA ILE A 130 -1.61 4.86 21.06
C ILE A 130 -1.12 6.28 21.34
N ASN A 131 0.19 6.49 21.46
CA ASN A 131 0.75 7.83 21.71
C ASN A 131 0.57 8.78 20.50
N PHE A 132 0.40 8.26 19.29
CA PHE A 132 0.07 9.05 18.09
C PHE A 132 -1.43 9.36 17.96
N MET A 133 -2.29 8.75 18.78
CA MET A 133 -3.74 8.93 18.72
C MET A 133 -4.21 10.07 19.62
N VAL A 134 -5.13 10.86 19.08
CA VAL A 134 -5.94 11.82 19.82
C VAL A 134 -7.41 11.44 19.63
N SER A 135 -8.04 10.89 20.66
CA SER A 135 -9.50 10.72 20.64
C SER A 135 -10.16 12.09 20.75
N ASP A 136 -11.11 12.38 19.86
CA ASP A 136 -11.96 13.56 19.97
C ASP A 136 -13.41 13.07 20.03
N ASP A 137 -13.97 13.02 21.24
CA ASP A 137 -15.32 12.49 21.50
C ASP A 137 -16.42 13.33 20.83
N ARG A 138 -16.07 14.47 20.24
CA ARG A 138 -16.97 15.34 19.47
C ARG A 138 -17.07 14.93 18.00
N LEU A 139 -16.32 13.92 17.54
CA LEU A 139 -16.43 13.44 16.17
C LEU A 139 -17.83 12.86 15.93
N PRO A 140 -18.44 13.16 14.76
CA PRO A 140 -19.79 12.69 14.45
C PRO A 140 -19.85 11.16 14.45
N ASP A 141 -21.05 10.58 14.54
CA ASP A 141 -21.25 9.12 14.49
C ASP A 141 -20.99 8.49 13.12
N GLY A 142 -20.75 9.32 12.10
CA GLY A 142 -20.31 8.91 10.77
C GLY A 142 -19.95 10.11 9.90
N PHE A 143 -19.42 9.82 8.72
CA PHE A 143 -19.11 10.79 7.67
C PHE A 143 -19.86 10.39 6.40
N CYS A 144 -20.72 11.26 5.89
CA CYS A 144 -21.51 10.98 4.70
C CYS A 144 -20.85 11.54 3.44
N GLY A 145 -20.94 10.80 2.33
CA GLY A 145 -20.50 11.27 1.02
C GLY A 145 -18.99 11.56 0.91
N VAL A 146 -18.16 10.79 1.61
CA VAL A 146 -16.70 10.87 1.47
C VAL A 146 -16.24 10.24 0.15
N LEU A 147 -15.08 10.67 -0.36
CA LEU A 147 -14.63 10.31 -1.70
C LEU A 147 -13.28 9.59 -1.69
N HIS A 148 -13.14 8.50 -2.43
CA HIS A 148 -11.88 7.79 -2.63
C HIS A 148 -11.49 7.80 -4.11
N GLY A 149 -10.38 8.48 -4.44
CA GLY A 149 -9.82 8.48 -5.80
C GLY A 149 -9.12 7.14 -6.11
N THR A 150 -9.50 6.49 -7.21
CA THR A 150 -8.92 5.19 -7.63
C THR A 150 -9.04 4.98 -9.15
N SER A 151 -8.47 3.91 -9.71
CA SER A 151 -8.63 3.61 -11.15
C SER A 151 -10.03 3.06 -11.47
N LYS A 152 -10.46 3.12 -12.74
CA LYS A 152 -11.78 2.59 -13.15
C LYS A 152 -11.91 1.09 -12.88
N GLU A 153 -10.84 0.34 -13.09
CA GLU A 153 -10.78 -1.10 -12.86
C GLU A 153 -10.92 -1.43 -11.38
N ASN A 154 -10.21 -0.69 -10.52
CA ASN A 154 -10.33 -0.83 -9.08
C ASN A 154 -11.71 -0.41 -8.57
N LEU A 155 -12.30 0.65 -9.12
CA LEU A 155 -13.64 1.11 -8.76
C LEU A 155 -14.68 0.01 -9.01
N ALA A 156 -14.68 -0.60 -10.19
CA ALA A 156 -15.59 -1.70 -10.51
C ALA A 156 -15.40 -2.89 -9.57
N SER A 157 -14.14 -3.23 -9.25
CA SER A 157 -13.84 -4.30 -8.30
C SER A 157 -14.34 -3.99 -6.89
N ILE A 158 -14.11 -2.77 -6.38
CA ILE A 158 -14.56 -2.34 -5.05
C ILE A 158 -16.09 -2.36 -4.95
N LEU A 159 -16.80 -1.93 -5.99
CA LEU A 159 -18.27 -1.93 -6.00
C LEU A 159 -18.86 -3.34 -6.02
N SER A 160 -18.17 -4.32 -6.61
CA SER A 160 -18.65 -5.70 -6.73
C SER A 160 -18.21 -6.62 -5.58
N HIS A 161 -17.02 -6.39 -5.04
CA HIS A 161 -16.38 -7.27 -4.04
C HIS A 161 -16.00 -6.55 -2.75
N GLY A 162 -16.32 -5.26 -2.62
CA GLY A 162 -15.88 -4.45 -1.49
C GLY A 162 -14.39 -4.09 -1.53
N PRO A 163 -13.92 -3.29 -0.56
CA PRO A 163 -12.55 -2.81 -0.52
C PRO A 163 -11.55 -3.92 -0.17
N ASN A 164 -10.58 -4.17 -1.05
CA ASN A 164 -9.44 -5.04 -0.75
C ASN A 164 -8.31 -4.23 -0.11
N LEU A 165 -8.22 -4.32 1.22
CA LEU A 165 -7.21 -3.58 1.98
C LEU A 165 -5.81 -4.22 1.97
N ARG A 166 -5.65 -5.45 1.45
CA ARG A 166 -4.33 -6.10 1.31
C ARG A 166 -3.47 -5.43 0.25
N ASN A 167 -4.12 -4.83 -0.74
CA ASN A 167 -3.49 -4.09 -1.82
C ASN A 167 -3.45 -2.59 -1.57
N ALA A 168 -4.00 -2.11 -0.44
CA ALA A 168 -3.86 -0.73 -0.02
C ALA A 168 -2.39 -0.47 0.25
N ARG A 169 -1.74 0.24 -0.68
CA ARG A 169 -0.33 0.60 -0.53
C ARG A 169 -0.16 1.47 0.70
N ASN A 170 0.97 1.28 1.37
CA ASN A 170 1.33 2.10 2.51
C ASN A 170 1.47 3.55 2.10
N THR A 171 0.73 4.39 2.80
CA THR A 171 0.92 5.82 2.74
C THR A 171 1.25 6.32 4.15
N ALA A 172 1.32 7.63 4.30
CA ALA A 172 1.84 8.30 5.47
C ALA A 172 1.06 7.98 6.77
N PHE A 173 -0.18 7.48 6.66
CA PHE A 173 -1.06 7.14 7.78
C PHE A 173 -1.39 5.63 7.86
N GLY A 174 -0.57 4.78 7.25
CA GLY A 174 -0.60 3.34 7.49
C GLY A 174 -1.65 2.54 6.71
N PRO A 175 -1.91 1.29 7.14
CA PRO A 175 -2.67 0.34 6.35
C PRO A 175 -4.16 0.66 6.42
N GLY A 176 -4.77 1.10 5.32
CA GLY A 176 -6.19 1.46 5.32
C GLY A 176 -6.68 1.98 3.98
N MET A 177 -7.98 2.22 3.89
CA MET A 177 -8.58 2.90 2.75
C MET A 177 -8.70 4.40 3.03
N TYR A 178 -8.29 5.22 2.08
CA TYR A 178 -8.16 6.66 2.26
C TYR A 178 -9.29 7.39 1.55
N PHE A 179 -9.98 8.26 2.27
CA PHE A 179 -11.03 9.10 1.74
C PHE A 179 -10.67 10.57 1.91
N ALA A 180 -11.00 11.36 0.92
CA ALA A 180 -11.06 12.80 0.97
C ALA A 180 -12.45 13.24 1.45
N LEU A 181 -12.49 14.39 2.14
CA LEU A 181 -13.75 15.03 2.51
C LEU A 181 -14.29 15.96 1.43
N CYS A 182 -13.52 16.21 0.37
CA CYS A 182 -13.94 17.03 -0.75
C CYS A 182 -13.43 16.45 -2.07
N GLU A 183 -14.09 16.85 -3.15
CA GLU A 183 -13.76 16.35 -4.48
C GLU A 183 -12.38 16.78 -4.96
N ALA A 184 -11.97 18.02 -4.67
CA ALA A 184 -10.68 18.54 -5.11
C ALA A 184 -9.52 17.67 -4.59
N ASP A 185 -9.57 17.29 -3.30
CA ASP A 185 -8.57 16.42 -2.69
C ASP A 185 -8.60 15.00 -3.30
N ALA A 186 -9.79 14.44 -3.60
CA ALA A 186 -9.90 13.13 -4.26
C ALA A 186 -9.36 13.14 -5.70
N GLN A 187 -9.61 14.24 -6.43
CA GLN A 187 -9.24 14.42 -7.83
C GLN A 187 -7.72 14.43 -8.03
N ASP A 188 -6.96 14.89 -7.04
CA ASP A 188 -5.49 14.86 -7.06
C ASP A 188 -4.92 13.43 -7.10
N TYR A 189 -5.67 12.43 -6.61
CA TYR A 189 -5.27 11.02 -6.66
C TYR A 189 -5.73 10.32 -7.93
N SER A 190 -6.96 10.58 -8.39
CA SER A 190 -7.49 9.97 -9.60
C SER A 190 -8.76 10.67 -10.14
N PRO A 191 -8.98 10.65 -11.47
CA PRO A 191 -10.26 11.10 -12.05
C PRO A 191 -11.45 10.19 -11.72
N ALA A 192 -11.25 8.88 -11.54
CA ALA A 192 -12.33 7.99 -11.11
C ALA A 192 -12.42 7.97 -9.58
N LYS A 193 -13.64 8.09 -9.06
CA LYS A 193 -13.89 8.31 -7.63
C LYS A 193 -15.02 7.40 -7.15
N LEU A 194 -14.78 6.76 -6.02
CA LEU A 194 -15.81 6.09 -5.23
C LEU A 194 -16.39 7.09 -4.24
N LYS A 195 -17.71 7.16 -4.12
CA LYS A 195 -18.40 7.83 -3.00
C LYS A 195 -18.86 6.77 -2.00
N ALA A 196 -18.75 7.06 -0.71
CA ALA A 196 -19.23 6.19 0.34
C ALA A 196 -19.67 6.98 1.58
N ASP A 197 -20.41 6.32 2.46
CA ASP A 197 -20.60 6.75 3.84
C ASP A 197 -19.71 5.90 4.76
N VAL A 198 -19.24 6.50 5.84
CA VAL A 198 -18.37 5.86 6.81
C VAL A 198 -19.02 5.90 8.18
N VAL A 199 -19.21 4.74 8.81
CA VAL A 199 -19.95 4.54 10.07
C VAL A 199 -19.13 3.73 11.06
N ARG A 200 -19.49 3.78 12.35
CA ARG A 200 -18.90 2.91 13.38
C ARG A 200 -19.47 1.49 13.28
N ALA A 201 -18.64 0.51 12.99
CA ALA A 201 -18.98 -0.91 12.96
C ALA A 201 -18.85 -1.55 14.36
N GLU A 202 -19.44 -2.73 14.54
CA GLU A 202 -19.23 -3.53 15.75
C GLU A 202 -18.05 -4.48 15.53
N HIS A 203 -17.05 -4.44 16.42
CA HIS A 203 -15.89 -5.31 16.34
C HIS A 203 -16.12 -6.65 17.04
N ALA A 204 -15.28 -7.64 16.73
CA ALA A 204 -15.34 -8.98 17.34
C ALA A 204 -15.22 -8.99 18.88
N ASN A 205 -14.67 -7.92 19.47
CA ASN A 205 -14.56 -7.74 20.91
C ASN A 205 -15.85 -7.18 21.56
N GLY A 206 -16.93 -7.00 20.79
CA GLY A 206 -18.22 -6.46 21.24
C GLY A 206 -18.25 -4.95 21.46
N GLN A 207 -17.17 -4.24 21.13
CA GLN A 207 -17.14 -2.78 21.18
C GLN A 207 -17.63 -2.20 19.86
N ARG A 208 -18.44 -1.15 19.96
CA ARG A 208 -18.70 -0.27 18.82
C ARG A 208 -17.42 0.52 18.55
N GLY A 209 -16.96 0.49 17.31
CA GLY A 209 -15.70 1.13 16.97
C GLY A 209 -15.76 2.65 17.11
N LYS A 210 -14.60 3.27 16.99
CA LYS A 210 -14.42 4.70 17.28
C LYS A 210 -13.71 5.44 16.17
N PHE A 211 -14.01 6.74 16.09
CA PHE A 211 -13.25 7.68 15.29
C PHE A 211 -12.09 8.23 16.12
N VAL A 212 -10.89 8.22 15.55
CA VAL A 212 -9.72 8.82 16.18
C VAL A 212 -9.10 9.86 15.26
N ARG A 213 -8.37 10.82 15.83
CA ARG A 213 -7.43 11.64 15.07
C ARG A 213 -6.04 11.07 15.23
N LEU A 214 -5.34 10.86 14.13
CA LEU A 214 -3.92 10.49 14.17
C LEU A 214 -3.09 11.75 13.98
N ASN A 215 -2.23 12.03 14.95
CA ASN A 215 -1.29 13.13 14.87
C ASN A 215 -0.06 12.72 14.07
N GLU A 216 0.32 13.61 13.15
CA GLU A 216 1.43 13.40 12.22
C GLU A 216 1.26 12.12 11.37
N CYS A 217 2.10 11.95 10.36
CA CYS A 217 2.11 10.74 9.54
C CYS A 217 2.66 9.55 10.36
N PHE A 218 1.88 9.05 11.33
CA PHE A 218 2.36 8.10 12.35
C PHE A 218 3.02 6.87 11.74
N TYR A 219 2.56 6.44 10.56
CA TYR A 219 3.10 5.25 9.93
C TYR A 219 4.56 5.48 9.51
N ASN A 220 4.87 6.66 8.99
CA ASN A 220 6.25 7.06 8.71
C ASN A 220 7.13 7.08 9.96
N LYS A 221 6.53 7.32 11.15
CA LYS A 221 7.24 7.33 12.42
C LYS A 221 7.52 5.93 12.96
N ILE A 222 6.77 4.91 12.53
CA ILE A 222 7.01 3.50 12.92
C ILE A 222 7.73 2.69 11.84
N THR A 223 7.72 3.12 10.58
CA THR A 223 8.49 2.48 9.49
C THR A 223 9.94 2.95 9.46
N THR A 224 10.67 2.75 10.57
CA THR A 224 12.07 3.16 10.70
C THR A 224 13.03 2.04 10.26
N PRO A 225 14.28 2.37 9.88
CA PRO A 225 15.29 1.34 9.60
C PRO A 225 15.50 0.38 10.77
N GLU A 226 15.35 0.84 12.01
CA GLU A 226 15.43 0.00 13.21
C GLU A 226 14.34 -1.07 13.22
N VAL A 227 13.09 -0.68 12.95
CA VAL A 227 11.96 -1.61 12.89
C VAL A 227 12.13 -2.61 11.75
N TYR A 228 12.54 -2.18 10.56
CA TYR A 228 12.79 -3.08 9.43
C TYR A 228 13.94 -4.07 9.72
N ASN A 229 15.05 -3.61 10.31
CA ASN A 229 16.15 -4.50 10.69
C ASN A 229 15.74 -5.54 11.74
N ALA A 230 14.80 -5.20 12.63
CA ALA A 230 14.25 -6.15 13.59
C ALA A 230 13.28 -7.14 12.92
N LEU A 231 12.45 -6.67 11.98
CA LEU A 231 11.57 -7.52 11.18
C LEU A 231 12.38 -8.54 10.38
N ASP A 232 13.47 -8.14 9.74
CA ASP A 232 14.34 -9.06 9.01
C ASP A 232 14.84 -10.20 9.91
N LYS A 233 15.22 -9.88 11.16
CA LYS A 233 15.64 -10.89 12.14
C LYS A 233 14.48 -11.77 12.63
N ILE A 234 13.31 -11.19 12.88
CA ILE A 234 12.12 -11.90 13.35
C ILE A 234 11.63 -12.91 12.31
N LEU A 235 11.71 -12.50 11.05
CA LEU A 235 11.26 -13.24 9.87
C LEU A 235 12.35 -14.17 9.31
N ASP A 236 13.56 -14.15 9.86
CA ASP A 236 14.71 -14.92 9.36
C ASP A 236 15.01 -14.64 7.87
N ILE A 237 14.87 -13.36 7.48
CA ILE A 237 15.20 -12.91 6.13
C ILE A 237 16.70 -12.68 6.08
N GLU A 238 17.39 -13.54 5.33
CA GLU A 238 18.83 -13.37 5.13
C GLU A 238 19.13 -12.00 4.52
N PRO A 239 20.17 -11.28 5.03
CA PRO A 239 20.60 -10.02 4.45
C PRO A 239 20.96 -10.20 2.98
N GLU A 240 20.88 -9.11 2.21
CA GLU A 240 21.36 -9.17 0.83
C GLU A 240 22.86 -9.50 0.81
N PRO A 241 23.31 -10.40 -0.08
CA PRO A 241 24.73 -10.63 -0.29
C PRO A 241 25.39 -9.31 -0.66
N THR A 242 26.54 -9.04 -0.05
CA THR A 242 27.33 -7.85 -0.35
C THR A 242 27.99 -7.91 -1.73
N GLU A 243 28.06 -9.11 -2.33
CA GLU A 243 28.62 -9.33 -3.65
C GLU A 243 27.52 -9.40 -4.71
N TYR A 244 27.75 -8.72 -5.84
CA TYR A 244 26.86 -8.73 -6.99
C TYR A 244 26.86 -10.12 -7.64
N ASP A 245 25.74 -10.81 -7.59
CA ASP A 245 25.51 -12.06 -8.32
C ASP A 245 24.73 -11.77 -9.62
N PRO A 246 25.37 -11.86 -10.80
CA PRO A 246 24.71 -11.64 -12.09
C PRO A 246 23.66 -12.70 -12.44
N LEU A 247 23.64 -13.84 -11.74
CA LEU A 247 22.66 -14.92 -11.93
C LEU A 247 21.44 -14.77 -11.02
N ARG A 248 21.48 -13.86 -10.05
CA ARG A 248 20.37 -13.60 -9.14
C ARG A 248 19.21 -12.93 -9.90
N PRO A 249 17.98 -13.47 -9.81
CA PRO A 249 16.81 -12.81 -10.38
C PRO A 249 16.57 -11.41 -9.78
N SER A 250 16.23 -10.45 -10.63
CA SER A 250 16.06 -9.03 -10.28
C SER A 250 14.91 -8.78 -9.30
N TYR A 251 13.93 -9.69 -9.26
CA TYR A 251 12.77 -9.59 -8.38
C TYR A 251 13.05 -9.94 -6.93
N ILE A 252 14.12 -10.68 -6.62
CA ILE A 252 14.40 -11.15 -5.25
C ILE A 252 14.55 -9.98 -4.27
N PRO A 253 15.37 -8.94 -4.54
CA PRO A 253 15.41 -7.74 -3.71
C PRO A 253 14.03 -7.12 -3.48
N THR A 254 13.26 -6.94 -4.57
CA THR A 254 11.95 -6.29 -4.51
C THR A 254 10.99 -7.07 -3.59
N VAL A 255 10.93 -8.40 -3.73
CA VAL A 255 10.08 -9.25 -2.90
C VAL A 255 10.58 -9.27 -1.45
N LYS A 256 11.90 -9.27 -1.22
CA LYS A 256 12.47 -9.22 0.14
C LYS A 256 12.06 -7.96 0.90
N TYR A 257 11.98 -6.80 0.27
CA TYR A 257 11.45 -5.58 0.92
C TYR A 257 9.92 -5.57 1.07
N GLU A 258 9.20 -6.26 0.18
CA GLU A 258 7.74 -6.34 0.21
C GLU A 258 7.22 -7.13 1.44
N ILE A 259 7.92 -8.18 1.85
CA ILE A 259 7.45 -9.07 2.92
C ILE A 259 7.45 -8.43 4.32
N PRO A 260 8.55 -7.82 4.82
CA PRO A 260 8.55 -7.09 6.09
C PRO A 260 7.48 -6.01 6.14
N THR A 261 7.31 -5.31 5.02
CA THR A 261 6.29 -4.28 4.84
C THR A 261 4.89 -4.86 5.05
N ARG A 262 4.54 -5.94 4.33
CA ARG A 262 3.26 -6.63 4.48
C ARG A 262 3.00 -7.16 5.89
N VAL A 263 4.04 -7.70 6.54
CA VAL A 263 3.95 -8.18 7.93
C VAL A 263 3.64 -7.02 8.88
N LEU A 264 4.33 -5.90 8.74
CA LEU A 264 4.11 -4.71 9.55
C LEU A 264 2.71 -4.11 9.31
N ASP A 265 2.24 -4.11 8.07
CA ASP A 265 0.91 -3.63 7.69
C ASP A 265 -0.19 -4.45 8.37
N GLU A 266 -0.11 -5.77 8.26
CA GLU A 266 -1.10 -6.66 8.87
C GLU A 266 -1.06 -6.57 10.39
N TYR A 267 0.15 -6.50 10.97
CA TYR A 267 0.33 -6.33 12.41
C TYR A 267 -0.28 -5.02 12.91
N CYS A 268 0.01 -3.89 12.26
CA CYS A 268 -0.56 -2.58 12.62
C CYS A 268 -2.07 -2.56 12.44
N ARG A 269 -2.60 -3.16 11.36
CA ARG A 269 -4.04 -3.29 11.12
C ARG A 269 -4.71 -4.09 12.24
N ASN A 270 -4.12 -5.21 12.66
CA ASN A 270 -4.65 -6.03 13.75
C ASN A 270 -4.69 -5.26 15.07
N ILE A 271 -3.63 -4.51 15.40
CA ILE A 271 -3.62 -3.64 16.58
C ILE A 271 -4.75 -2.59 16.48
N ILE A 272 -4.82 -1.86 15.38
CA ILE A 272 -5.73 -0.73 15.25
C ILE A 272 -7.20 -1.19 15.23
N ASN A 273 -7.51 -2.17 14.38
CA ASN A 273 -8.88 -2.66 14.19
C ASN A 273 -9.31 -3.58 15.35
N ASN A 274 -8.57 -4.67 15.60
CA ASN A 274 -9.04 -5.73 16.50
C ASN A 274 -8.79 -5.38 17.98
N ASP A 275 -7.61 -4.86 18.30
CA ASP A 275 -7.24 -4.61 19.70
C ASP A 275 -7.78 -3.27 20.21
N LEU A 276 -7.67 -2.22 19.39
CA LEU A 276 -8.03 -0.86 19.79
C LEU A 276 -9.48 -0.49 19.45
N GLY A 277 -10.17 -1.31 18.64
CA GLY A 277 -11.55 -1.06 18.22
C GLY A 277 -11.68 0.21 17.39
N ILE A 278 -10.74 0.44 16.46
CA ILE A 278 -10.73 1.63 15.61
C ILE A 278 -11.17 1.25 14.22
N ASP A 279 -12.33 1.77 13.86
CA ASP A 279 -12.86 1.67 12.51
C ASP A 279 -12.15 2.64 11.58
N VAL A 280 -11.92 3.87 12.06
CA VAL A 280 -11.58 5.02 11.23
C VAL A 280 -10.70 5.99 11.98
N ALA A 281 -9.62 6.43 11.35
CA ALA A 281 -8.85 7.59 11.76
C ALA A 281 -8.98 8.74 10.78
N TYR A 282 -9.35 9.91 11.27
CA TYR A 282 -9.40 11.12 10.49
C TYR A 282 -8.16 12.00 10.74
N ALA A 283 -7.48 12.44 9.70
CA ALA A 283 -6.36 13.38 9.79
C ALA A 283 -6.86 14.83 9.60
N THR A 284 -6.70 15.66 10.63
CA THR A 284 -6.77 17.13 10.53
C THR A 284 -5.79 17.82 11.49
N ALA A 285 -4.85 18.58 10.94
CA ALA A 285 -4.01 19.58 11.61
C ALA A 285 -3.47 20.59 10.56
N PRO A 286 -3.05 21.82 10.94
CA PRO A 286 -3.40 23.09 10.25
C PRO A 286 -2.75 23.42 8.88
N TYR A 287 -1.98 22.53 8.26
CA TYR A 287 -1.18 22.89 7.06
C TYR A 287 -1.34 21.94 5.85
N HIS A 288 -2.57 21.47 5.61
CA HIS A 288 -3.02 20.76 4.41
C HIS A 288 -2.38 19.38 4.20
N ASN A 289 -3.09 18.35 4.68
CA ASN A 289 -3.06 16.95 4.25
C ASN A 289 -4.21 16.24 4.99
N THR A 290 -5.45 16.63 4.67
CA THR A 290 -6.63 16.08 5.33
C THR A 290 -7.08 14.82 4.61
N CYS A 291 -6.99 13.69 5.29
CA CYS A 291 -7.52 12.43 4.79
C CYS A 291 -8.21 11.67 5.91
N LEU A 292 -9.27 10.95 5.57
CA LEU A 292 -9.93 10.00 6.44
C LEU A 292 -9.41 8.61 6.08
N VAL A 293 -8.77 7.94 7.02
CA VAL A 293 -8.29 6.57 6.88
C VAL A 293 -9.28 5.63 7.53
N VAL A 294 -9.78 4.65 6.79
CA VAL A 294 -10.65 3.60 7.30
C VAL A 294 -9.85 2.32 7.40
N PHE A 295 -9.71 1.81 8.62
CA PHE A 295 -8.97 0.59 8.92
C PHE A 295 -9.86 -0.65 8.82
N ASN A 296 -11.13 -0.51 9.21
CA ASN A 296 -12.12 -1.57 9.17
C ASN A 296 -13.02 -1.44 7.91
N PRO A 297 -12.96 -2.38 6.96
CA PRO A 297 -13.76 -2.30 5.73
C PRO A 297 -15.28 -2.32 6.00
N ASP A 298 -15.72 -2.96 7.08
CA ASP A 298 -17.14 -3.05 7.45
C ASP A 298 -17.74 -1.69 7.86
N SER A 299 -16.88 -0.69 8.08
CA SER A 299 -17.27 0.69 8.34
C SER A 299 -17.64 1.48 7.08
N ILE A 300 -17.38 0.93 5.88
CA ILE A 300 -17.61 1.59 4.60
C ILE A 300 -18.93 1.08 4.02
N VAL A 301 -19.91 1.97 3.89
CA VAL A 301 -21.28 1.62 3.45
C VAL A 301 -21.76 2.56 2.34
N ASN A 302 -22.88 2.23 1.70
CA ASN A 302 -23.51 3.03 0.64
C ASN A 302 -22.54 3.44 -0.49
N MET A 303 -21.68 2.51 -0.91
CA MET A 303 -20.69 2.72 -1.95
C MET A 303 -21.33 2.93 -3.34
N SER A 304 -20.90 3.97 -4.05
CA SER A 304 -21.35 4.27 -5.41
C SER A 304 -20.25 4.90 -6.28
N ASP A 305 -20.40 4.81 -7.60
CA ASP A 305 -19.54 5.52 -8.56
C ASP A 305 -19.90 7.00 -8.60
N TYR A 306 -18.97 7.88 -8.20
CA TYR A 306 -19.18 9.33 -8.21
C TYR A 306 -19.05 9.94 -9.61
N SER A 307 -18.38 9.25 -10.55
CA SER A 307 -18.19 9.79 -11.90
C SER A 307 -19.48 9.84 -12.73
N GLN A 308 -20.51 9.09 -12.33
CA GLN A 308 -21.83 9.15 -12.96
C GLN A 308 -22.68 10.32 -12.47
N ASP A 309 -22.44 10.83 -11.25
CA ASP A 309 -23.20 11.94 -10.68
C ASP A 309 -22.93 13.26 -11.44
N GLU A 310 -21.71 13.49 -11.94
CA GLU A 310 -21.38 14.65 -12.79
C GLU A 310 -22.07 14.58 -14.15
N ASP A 311 -22.02 13.41 -14.82
CA ASP A 311 -22.65 13.22 -16.13
C ASP A 311 -24.17 13.39 -16.05
N ASP A 312 -24.80 12.89 -14.98
CA ASP A 312 -26.24 13.05 -14.75
C ASP A 312 -26.61 14.48 -14.32
N PHE A 313 -25.77 15.16 -13.53
CA PHE A 313 -25.96 16.57 -13.20
C PHE A 313 -25.85 17.45 -14.44
N LEU A 314 -24.82 17.26 -15.27
CA LEU A 314 -24.64 18.01 -16.52
C LEU A 314 -25.76 17.69 -17.50
N LYS A 315 -26.15 16.42 -17.68
CA LYS A 315 -27.30 16.06 -18.52
C LYS A 315 -28.60 16.70 -18.02
N LYS A 316 -28.86 16.69 -16.70
CA LYS A 316 -30.04 17.35 -16.13
C LYS A 316 -29.97 18.86 -16.35
N ALA A 317 -28.86 19.51 -15.99
CA ALA A 317 -28.66 20.95 -16.14
C ALA A 317 -28.82 21.40 -17.61
N PHE A 318 -28.23 20.69 -18.56
CA PHE A 318 -28.34 21.01 -20.00
C PHE A 318 -29.67 20.57 -20.63
N SER A 319 -30.39 19.60 -20.07
CA SER A 319 -31.76 19.25 -20.50
C SER A 319 -32.81 20.25 -20.01
N SER A 320 -32.51 21.02 -18.97
CA SER A 320 -33.40 22.06 -18.41
C SER A 320 -33.22 23.45 -19.02
N PHE A 321 -32.28 23.65 -19.95
CA PHE A 321 -32.22 24.86 -20.76
C PHE A 321 -33.14 24.69 -21.98
N PRO A 322 -34.17 25.53 -22.16
CA PRO A 322 -34.87 25.60 -23.44
C PRO A 322 -33.82 25.97 -24.49
N LEU A 323 -33.74 25.21 -25.58
CA LEU A 323 -33.04 25.64 -26.78
C LEU A 323 -33.77 26.89 -27.29
N TRP A 324 -33.14 28.06 -27.13
CA TRP A 324 -33.56 29.30 -27.79
C TRP A 324 -32.91 29.39 -29.16
#